data_AF-A0A820RGM3-F1
#
_entry.id   AF-A0A820RGM3-F1
#
_cell.length_a   1.000
_cell.length_b   1.000
_cell.length_c   1.000
_cell.angle_alpha   90.00
_cell.angle_beta   90.00
_cell.angle_gamma   90.00
#
_symmetry.space_group_name_H-M   'P 1'
#
loop_
_entity.id
_entity.type
_entity.pdbx_description
1 polymer ?
#
loop_
_entity_poly.entity_id
_entity_poly.type
_entity_poly.pdbx_seq_one_letter_code
_entity_poly.pdbx_strand_id
1 'polypeptide(L)' 'MPHNMMFASAKTEGFTVMPVYGLNVYSILKHTTLVLTIRALNKIEKKLLHALNSYDTQKDQPAPPDEP' A
#
# COMPACT_ATOMS: atom_id res chain seq x y z
N MET A 1 -11.94 -9.59 -3.69
CA MET A 1 -11.70 -10.32 -2.43
C MET A 1 -12.71 -11.46 -2.33
N PRO A 2 -12.39 -12.58 -1.65
CA PRO A 2 -13.33 -13.69 -1.47
C PRO A 2 -14.49 -13.30 -0.53
N HIS A 3 -15.70 -13.70 -0.89
CA HIS A 3 -16.94 -13.31 -0.20
C HIS A 3 -16.98 -13.74 1.27
N ASN A 4 -16.59 -14.98 1.56
CA ASN A 4 -16.61 -15.56 2.91
C ASN A 4 -15.75 -14.76 3.90
N MET A 5 -14.59 -14.27 3.45
CA MET A 5 -13.67 -13.49 4.29
C MET A 5 -14.27 -12.13 4.66
N MET A 6 -14.92 -11.45 3.71
CA MET A 6 -15.56 -10.16 3.98
C MET A 6 -16.73 -10.30 4.96
N PHE A 7 -17.54 -11.35 4.79
CA PHE A 7 -18.66 -11.61 5.69
C PHE A 7 -18.21 -11.95 7.12
N ALA A 8 -17.13 -12.75 7.25
CA ALA A 8 -16.55 -13.06 8.54
C ALA A 8 -15.98 -11.80 9.22
N SER A 9 -15.15 -11.01 8.51
CA SER A 9 -14.53 -9.81 9.09
C SER A 9 -15.53 -8.72 9.45
N ALA A 10 -16.63 -8.58 8.70
CA ALA A 10 -17.68 -7.60 9.00
C ALA A 10 -18.39 -7.87 10.35
N LYS A 11 -18.30 -9.10 10.87
CA LYS A 11 -18.97 -9.53 12.10
C LYS A 11 -18.02 -9.68 13.29
N THR A 12 -16.72 -9.50 13.09
CA THR A 12 -15.72 -9.75 14.14
C THR A 12 -14.95 -8.47 14.45
N GLU A 13 -15.14 -7.94 15.65
CA GLU A 13 -14.36 -6.81 16.14
C GLU A 13 -12.88 -7.17 16.24
N GLY A 14 -12.00 -6.20 15.92
CA GLY A 14 -10.55 -6.38 15.93
C GLY A 14 -9.94 -6.89 14.60
N PHE A 15 -10.77 -7.40 13.67
CA PHE A 15 -10.30 -7.84 12.35
C PHE A 15 -10.71 -6.86 11.26
N THR A 16 -9.72 -6.31 10.56
CA THR A 16 -9.94 -5.44 9.39
C THR A 16 -9.40 -6.12 8.14
N VAL A 17 -10.25 -6.28 7.14
CA VAL A 17 -9.83 -6.73 5.80
C VAL A 17 -9.78 -5.54 4.88
N MET A 18 -8.61 -5.27 4.31
CA MET A 18 -8.39 -4.12 3.43
C MET A 18 -7.68 -4.51 2.13
N PRO A 19 -8.00 -3.86 1.00
CA PRO A 19 -7.25 -4.06 -0.21
C PRO A 19 -5.87 -3.39 -0.11
N VAL A 20 -4.89 -3.91 -0.85
CA VAL A 20 -3.49 -3.42 -0.83
C VAL A 20 -3.38 -1.94 -1.16
N TYR A 21 -4.24 -1.41 -2.04
CA TYR A 21 -4.21 0.01 -2.39
C TYR A 21 -4.72 0.93 -1.28
N GLY A 22 -5.45 0.40 -0.29
CA GLY A 22 -5.89 1.15 0.89
C GLY A 22 -4.99 0.98 2.11
N LEU A 23 -3.94 0.15 2.02
CA LEU A 23 -3.00 -0.09 3.11
C LEU A 23 -2.22 1.20 3.42
N ASN A 24 -2.28 1.62 4.68
CA ASN A 24 -1.62 2.82 5.17
C ASN A 24 -1.01 2.56 6.55
N VAL A 25 -0.10 3.45 6.97
CA VAL A 25 0.65 3.29 8.23
C VAL A 25 -0.27 3.35 9.44
N TYR A 26 -1.29 4.20 9.46
CA TYR A 26 -2.24 4.28 10.56
C TYR A 26 -2.95 2.95 10.80
N SER A 27 -3.46 2.31 9.74
CA SER A 27 -4.07 0.99 9.82
C SER A 27 -3.08 -0.10 10.26
N ILE A 28 -1.81 -0.02 9.84
CA ILE A 28 -0.77 -0.96 10.28
C ILE A 28 -0.51 -0.81 11.78
N LEU A 29 -0.41 0.41 12.30
CA LEU A 29 -0.14 0.66 13.72
C LEU A 29 -1.34 0.39 14.62
N LYS A 30 -2.57 0.51 14.10
CA LYS A 30 -3.80 0.23 14.85
C LYS A 30 -3.97 -1.25 15.20
N HIS A 31 -3.41 -2.16 14.40
CA HIS A 31 -3.53 -3.60 14.59
C HIS A 31 -2.22 -4.21 15.11
N THR A 32 -2.31 -5.17 16.03
CA THR A 32 -1.13 -5.88 16.56
C THR A 32 -0.49 -6.80 15.53
N THR A 33 -1.29 -7.34 14.60
CA THR A 33 -0.86 -8.33 13.63
C THR A 33 -1.30 -7.93 12.23
N LEU A 34 -0.37 -7.99 11.28
CA LEU A 34 -0.61 -7.77 9.85
C LEU A 34 -0.51 -9.10 9.08
N VAL A 35 -1.54 -9.43 8.32
CA VAL A 35 -1.57 -10.62 7.46
C VAL A 35 -1.59 -10.19 5.99
N LEU A 36 -0.65 -10.70 5.20
CA LEU A 36 -0.52 -10.39 3.77
C LEU A 36 -0.61 -11.65 2.93
N THR A 37 -1.30 -11.55 1.78
CA THR A 37 -1.20 -12.60 0.75
C THR A 37 0.10 -12.44 -0.02
N ILE A 38 0.64 -13.52 -0.60
CA ILE A 38 1.85 -13.46 -1.43
C ILE A 38 1.72 -12.45 -2.57
N ARG A 39 0.54 -12.39 -3.22
CA ARG A 39 0.26 -11.40 -4.27
C ARG A 39 0.32 -9.96 -3.76
N ALA A 40 -0.14 -9.72 -2.54
CA ALA A 40 -0.08 -8.41 -1.90
C ALA A 40 1.36 -8.01 -1.57
N LEU A 41 2.12 -8.93 -0.98
CA LEU A 41 3.53 -8.73 -0.65
C LEU A 41 4.34 -8.35 -1.90
N ASN A 42 4.25 -9.13 -2.98
CA ASN A 42 4.95 -8.85 -4.23
C ASN A 42 4.58 -7.47 -4.82
N LYS A 43 3.31 -7.06 -4.69
CA LYS A 43 2.87 -5.75 -5.16
C LYS A 43 3.46 -4.61 -4.32
N ILE A 44 3.51 -4.77 -3.01
CA ILE A 44 4.10 -3.77 -2.09
C ILE A 44 5.60 -3.67 -2.33
N GLU A 45 6.30 -4.79 -2.37
CA GLU A 45 7.74 -4.87 -2.61
C GLU A 45 8.12 -4.18 -3.91
N LYS A 46 7.44 -4.48 -5.03
CA LYS A 46 7.69 -3.84 -6.32
C LYS A 46 7.56 -2.31 -6.25
N LYS A 47 6.53 -1.80 -5.54
CA LYS A 47 6.33 -0.35 -5.40
C LYS A 47 7.40 0.29 -4.51
N LEU A 48 7.79 -0.37 -3.42
CA LEU A 48 8.82 0.13 -2.51
C LEU A 48 10.20 0.13 -3.17
N LEU A 49 10.57 -0.95 -3.85
CA LEU A 49 11.84 -1.03 -4.60
C LEU A 49 11.89 -0.03 -5.75
N HIS A 50 10.78 0.14 -6.48
CA HIS A 50 10.69 1.17 -7.50
C HIS A 50 10.90 2.55 -6.89
N ALA A 51 10.20 2.90 -5.80
CA ALA A 51 10.42 4.17 -5.14
C ALA A 51 11.90 4.33 -4.74
N LEU A 52 12.46 3.35 -4.03
CA LEU A 52 13.86 3.37 -3.55
C LEU A 52 14.88 3.60 -4.69
N ASN A 53 14.71 2.91 -5.82
CA ASN A 53 15.66 2.97 -6.93
C ASN A 53 15.37 4.13 -7.91
N SER A 54 14.15 4.68 -7.93
CA SER A 54 13.78 5.82 -8.77
C SER A 54 14.08 7.18 -8.15
N TYR A 55 14.37 7.26 -6.85
CA TYR A 55 14.77 8.52 -6.19
C TYR A 55 16.09 9.11 -6.72
N ASP A 56 16.90 8.34 -7.44
CA ASP A 56 18.16 8.84 -8.03
C ASP A 56 17.96 9.55 -9.38
N THR A 57 16.83 9.32 -10.07
CA THR A 57 16.64 9.83 -11.45
C THR A 57 15.80 11.11 -11.56
N GLN A 58 15.18 11.57 -10.46
CA GLN A 58 14.24 12.72 -10.50
C GLN A 58 14.60 13.85 -9.53
N LYS A 59 15.88 14.13 -9.33
CA LYS A 59 16.31 15.25 -8.47
C LYS A 59 16.67 16.55 -9.19
N ASP A 60 16.58 16.66 -10.53
CA ASP A 60 17.03 17.89 -11.21
C ASP A 60 16.32 18.20 -12.55
N GLN A 61 14.99 18.22 -12.57
CA GLN A 61 14.29 18.99 -13.61
C GLN A 61 13.49 20.11 -12.94
N PRO A 62 14.02 21.34 -12.83
CA PRO A 62 13.18 22.48 -12.55
C PRO A 62 12.09 22.54 -13.63
N ALA A 63 10.87 22.88 -13.21
CA ALA A 63 9.73 23.05 -14.11
C ALA A 63 10.18 23.90 -15.31
N PRO A 64 9.81 23.50 -16.55
CA PRO A 64 10.17 24.30 -17.73
C PRO A 64 9.71 25.74 -17.47
N PRO A 65 10.60 26.74 -17.67
CA PRO A 65 10.21 28.13 -17.49
C PRO A 65 9.01 28.40 -18.40
N ASP A 66 7.97 28.97 -17.82
CA ASP A 66 6.74 29.35 -18.51
C ASP A 66 7.10 29.97 -19.87
N GLU A 67 6.87 29.23 -20.95
CA GLU A 67 7.08 29.75 -22.30
C GLU A 67 6.02 30.84 -22.57
N PRO A 68 6.42 31.93 -23.26
CA PRO A 68 5.71 33.22 -23.28
C PRO A 68 4.32 33.20 -23.90
#